data_AF-A0A967VLD9-F1
#
_entry.id   AF-A0A967VLD9-F1
#
_cell.length_a   1.000
_cell.length_b   1.000
_cell.length_c   1.000
_cell.angle_alpha   90.00
_cell.angle_beta   90.00
_cell.angle_gamma   90.00
#
_symmetry.space_group_name_H-M   'P 1'
#
loop_
_entity.id
_entity.type
_entity.pdbx_description
1 polymer ?
#
loop_
_entity_poly.entity_id
_entity_poly.type
_entity_poly.pdbx_seq_one_letter_code
_entity_poly.pdbx_strand_id
1 'polypeptide(L)'
;LGLDEALAMVPGLQADDRHNLALGTRIAARGLGARAAFGVRGVRILVDGIPLTLPDGQTALTNLDLAAAGRIQVIRGPASVLYGNAAGGVISVDTREPPRAGIAEGRVLAGDYGTDELGALARFEATVGKGGETSYLVTASHLDLDGYRRHSAARRTGLNARLRHAPDEDSYVTVVVNAAAVPQAQSPGSVPADTLLVAPTRAWPTNVETKSGEQVEQLQAGISYVRRLGVHRLDLTAYGAGRALDNALPFAFIELGRWAGGLRAAVRSHLEPLGRPLHLTAGLDLEHQRDDRR
;
A
#
# COMPACT_ATOMS: atom_id res chain seq x y z
N LEU A 1 9.50 -9.68 -5.36
CA LEU A 1 9.49 -8.50 -4.47
C LEU A 1 8.08 -7.98 -4.28
N GLY A 2 7.30 -8.80 -3.56
CA GLY A 2 6.07 -8.40 -2.88
C GLY A 2 6.34 -7.87 -1.48
N LEU A 3 5.29 -7.42 -0.78
CA LEU A 3 5.40 -6.83 0.56
C LEU A 3 5.68 -7.91 1.61
N ASP A 4 5.22 -9.13 1.35
CA ASP A 4 5.50 -10.33 2.12
C ASP A 4 7.00 -10.61 2.25
N GLU A 5 7.76 -10.57 1.15
CA GLU A 5 9.22 -10.78 1.18
C GLU A 5 9.91 -9.72 2.07
N ALA A 6 9.49 -8.46 1.97
CA ALA A 6 10.03 -7.36 2.78
C ALA A 6 9.70 -7.48 4.27
N LEU A 7 8.58 -8.14 4.60
CA LEU A 7 8.08 -8.29 5.96
C LEU A 7 8.40 -9.65 6.60
N ALA A 8 8.91 -10.61 5.83
CA ALA A 8 9.14 -12.00 6.27
C ALA A 8 10.00 -12.13 7.53
N MET A 9 10.95 -11.20 7.71
CA MET A 9 11.88 -11.22 8.85
C MET A 9 11.41 -10.40 10.06
N VAL A 10 10.20 -9.82 10.03
CA VAL A 10 9.69 -9.00 11.14
C VAL A 10 8.99 -9.90 12.17
N PRO A 11 9.51 -10.04 13.40
CA PRO A 11 8.94 -10.97 14.37
C PRO A 11 7.54 -10.55 14.84
N GLY A 12 6.63 -11.53 14.88
CA GLY A 12 5.23 -11.32 15.24
C GLY A 12 4.38 -10.71 14.13
N LEU A 13 4.93 -10.56 12.93
CA LEU A 13 4.21 -10.22 11.72
C LEU A 13 4.19 -11.46 10.81
N GLN A 14 3.04 -11.72 10.20
CA GLN A 14 2.85 -12.75 9.20
C GLN A 14 2.32 -12.08 7.95
N ALA A 15 3.02 -12.26 6.83
CA ALA A 15 2.60 -11.78 5.53
C ALA A 15 2.61 -12.97 4.57
N ASP A 16 1.44 -13.33 4.04
CA ASP A 16 1.27 -14.47 3.15
C ASP A 16 0.88 -13.94 1.75
N ASP A 17 1.77 -14.09 0.78
CA ASP A 17 1.42 -13.85 -0.62
C ASP A 17 0.66 -15.05 -1.19
N ARG A 18 -0.54 -14.75 -1.71
CA ARG A 18 -1.41 -15.73 -2.37
C ARG A 18 -1.02 -15.95 -3.83
N HIS A 19 -0.07 -15.19 -4.36
CA HIS A 19 0.27 -15.14 -5.78
C HIS A 19 -0.96 -14.91 -6.66
N ASN A 20 -1.90 -14.12 -6.14
CA ASN A 20 -3.19 -13.80 -6.74
C ASN A 20 -3.47 -12.32 -6.46
N LEU A 21 -3.16 -11.47 -7.44
CA LEU A 21 -3.30 -10.02 -7.31
C LEU A 21 -4.75 -9.57 -7.06
N ALA A 22 -5.74 -10.37 -7.44
CA ALA A 22 -7.16 -10.07 -7.22
C ALA A 22 -7.58 -10.18 -5.74
N LEU A 23 -6.81 -10.89 -4.90
CA LEU A 23 -7.12 -11.04 -3.47
C LEU A 23 -6.15 -10.25 -2.57
N GLY A 24 -4.96 -9.96 -3.09
CA GLY A 24 -3.86 -9.31 -2.39
C GLY A 24 -3.20 -10.19 -1.33
N THR A 25 -2.11 -9.68 -0.77
CA THR A 25 -1.35 -10.29 0.33
C THR A 25 -2.17 -10.25 1.62
N ARG A 26 -2.18 -11.35 2.38
CA ARG A 26 -2.74 -11.36 3.73
C ARG A 26 -1.67 -10.87 4.70
N ILE A 27 -2.01 -9.94 5.58
CA ILE A 27 -1.11 -9.46 6.63
C ILE A 27 -1.80 -9.61 7.98
N ALA A 28 -1.11 -10.21 8.93
CA ALA A 28 -1.54 -10.34 10.31
C ALA A 28 -0.40 -9.99 11.28
N ALA A 29 -0.72 -9.28 12.36
CA ALA A 29 0.24 -8.94 13.41
C ALA A 29 -0.23 -9.55 14.74
N ARG A 30 0.58 -10.45 15.30
CA ARG A 30 0.27 -11.19 16.55
C ARG A 30 -1.13 -11.82 16.54
N GLY A 31 -1.54 -12.38 15.39
CA GLY A 31 -2.85 -13.01 15.17
C GLY A 31 -3.97 -12.06 14.76
N LEU A 32 -3.84 -10.74 14.96
CA LEU A 32 -4.82 -9.77 14.48
C LEU A 32 -4.71 -9.62 12.97
N GLY A 33 -5.83 -9.81 12.26
CA GLY A 33 -5.90 -9.87 10.81
C GLY A 33 -5.88 -11.27 10.21
N ALA A 34 -5.57 -12.31 11.00
CA ALA A 34 -5.44 -13.70 10.49
C ALA A 34 -6.75 -14.26 9.90
N ARG A 35 -7.91 -13.78 10.37
CA ARG A 35 -9.25 -14.17 9.90
C ARG A 35 -9.75 -13.36 8.70
N ALA A 36 -8.94 -12.43 8.16
CA ALA A 36 -9.32 -11.70 6.96
C ALA A 36 -9.34 -12.65 5.75
N ALA A 37 -10.53 -12.88 5.20
CA ALA A 37 -10.69 -13.71 4.00
C ALA A 37 -9.97 -13.09 2.79
N PHE A 38 -10.08 -11.77 2.63
CA PHE A 38 -9.49 -10.97 1.55
C PHE A 38 -8.99 -9.63 2.08
N GLY A 39 -8.03 -9.02 1.38
CA GLY A 39 -7.40 -7.78 1.80
C GLY A 39 -6.71 -7.88 3.16
N VAL A 40 -6.44 -6.72 3.77
CA VAL A 40 -5.82 -6.62 5.10
C VAL A 40 -6.78 -5.92 6.05
N ARG A 41 -6.93 -6.48 7.26
CA ARG A 41 -7.73 -5.93 8.36
C ARG A 41 -7.00 -6.06 9.68
N GLY A 42 -7.28 -5.17 10.62
CA GLY A 42 -6.73 -5.21 11.98
C GLY A 42 -5.30 -4.68 12.13
N VAL A 43 -4.65 -4.32 11.02
CA VAL A 43 -3.36 -3.61 10.97
C VAL A 43 -3.57 -2.34 10.17
N ARG A 44 -2.99 -1.23 10.64
CA ARG A 44 -3.04 0.05 9.94
C ARG A 44 -1.82 0.18 9.03
N ILE A 45 -2.03 0.56 7.78
CA ILE A 45 -0.97 0.77 6.80
C ILE A 45 -0.99 2.23 6.36
N LEU A 46 0.18 2.85 6.38
CA LEU A 46 0.41 4.23 5.95
C LEU A 46 1.36 4.23 4.77
N VAL A 47 1.11 5.11 3.79
CA VAL A 47 2.04 5.42 2.71
C VAL A 47 2.35 6.91 2.80
N ASP A 48 3.61 7.27 3.05
CA ASP A 48 4.03 8.65 3.26
C ASP A 48 3.25 9.37 4.37
N GLY A 49 2.88 8.64 5.42
CA GLY A 49 2.07 9.12 6.53
C GLY A 49 0.56 9.22 6.23
N ILE A 50 0.14 9.01 4.98
CA ILE A 50 -1.26 8.97 4.57
C ILE A 50 -1.82 7.56 4.79
N PRO A 51 -2.99 7.42 5.45
CA PRO A 51 -3.62 6.11 5.62
C PRO A 51 -4.02 5.47 4.30
N LEU A 52 -3.46 4.29 4.03
CA LEU A 52 -3.99 3.37 3.03
C LEU A 52 -5.12 2.52 3.63
N THR A 53 -5.06 2.27 4.94
CA THR A 53 -6.17 1.70 5.70
C THR A 53 -7.28 2.71 5.86
N LEU A 54 -8.48 2.31 5.46
CA LEU A 54 -9.67 3.13 5.46
C LEU A 54 -10.33 3.18 6.85
N PRO A 55 -11.28 4.11 7.08
CA PRO A 55 -12.02 4.22 8.34
C PRO A 55 -12.69 2.92 8.79
N ASP A 56 -13.18 2.11 7.84
CA ASP A 56 -13.77 0.80 8.12
C ASP A 56 -12.74 -0.29 8.54
N GLY A 57 -11.46 0.07 8.61
CA GLY A 57 -10.35 -0.80 9.00
C GLY A 57 -9.84 -1.72 7.89
N GLN A 58 -10.35 -1.58 6.66
CA GLN A 58 -9.91 -2.36 5.51
C GLN A 58 -8.77 -1.66 4.78
N THR A 59 -7.84 -2.46 4.27
CA THR A 59 -6.75 -1.98 3.41
C THR A 59 -6.68 -2.82 2.16
N ALA A 60 -6.62 -2.15 1.01
CA ALA A 60 -6.28 -2.75 -0.26
C ALA A 60 -4.87 -2.33 -0.65
N LEU A 61 -4.01 -3.29 -0.98
CA LEU A 61 -2.60 -3.05 -1.29
C LEU A 61 -2.35 -2.68 -2.75
N THR A 62 -3.40 -2.51 -3.56
CA THR A 62 -3.31 -2.27 -5.01
C THR A 62 -2.41 -1.06 -5.36
N ASN A 63 -2.52 0.00 -4.57
CA ASN A 63 -1.78 1.25 -4.75
C ASN A 63 -0.41 1.28 -4.05
N LEU A 64 -0.01 0.18 -3.40
CA LEU A 64 1.30 0.10 -2.76
C LEU A 64 2.32 -0.42 -3.78
N ASP A 65 3.13 0.48 -4.33
CA ASP A 65 4.23 0.09 -5.21
C ASP A 65 5.58 0.09 -4.49
N LEU A 66 6.13 -1.12 -4.27
CA LEU A 66 7.40 -1.29 -3.59
C LEU A 66 8.62 -0.82 -4.39
N ALA A 67 8.46 -0.52 -5.68
CA ALA A 67 9.49 0.15 -6.48
C ALA A 67 9.77 1.57 -5.95
N ALA A 68 8.71 2.27 -5.55
CA ALA A 68 8.80 3.60 -4.98
C ALA A 68 9.14 3.59 -3.48
N ALA A 69 9.04 2.45 -2.80
CA ALA A 69 9.29 2.34 -1.37
C ALA A 69 10.78 2.58 -1.04
N GLY A 70 11.04 3.51 -0.12
CA GLY A 70 12.38 3.76 0.41
C GLY A 70 12.60 3.08 1.76
N ARG A 71 11.60 3.12 2.63
CA ARG A 71 11.69 2.54 3.98
C ARG A 71 10.36 1.97 4.43
N ILE A 72 10.38 0.81 5.07
CA ILE A 72 9.21 0.20 5.71
C ILE A 72 9.49 0.10 7.21
N GLN A 73 8.61 0.67 8.02
CA GLN A 73 8.68 0.63 9.47
C GLN A 73 7.47 -0.12 10.03
N VAL A 74 7.71 -0.98 11.02
CA VAL A 74 6.63 -1.73 11.69
C VAL A 74 6.59 -1.36 13.17
N ILE A 75 5.51 -0.69 13.57
CA ILE A 75 5.23 -0.31 14.95
C ILE A 75 4.30 -1.36 15.54
N ARG A 76 4.80 -2.11 16.53
CA ARG A 76 4.10 -3.25 17.14
C ARG A 76 3.66 -2.89 18.56
N GLY A 77 2.52 -3.43 18.97
CA GLY A 77 2.02 -3.30 20.35
C GLY A 77 1.31 -1.96 20.62
N PRO A 78 1.09 -1.60 21.90
CA PRO A 78 0.15 -0.55 22.31
C PRO A 78 0.41 0.84 21.71
N ALA A 79 1.66 1.14 21.33
CA ALA A 79 2.01 2.40 20.68
C ALA A 79 1.30 2.61 19.34
N SER A 80 0.78 1.55 18.70
CA SER A 80 0.02 1.65 17.46
C SER A 80 -1.29 2.44 17.60
N VAL A 81 -1.85 2.52 18.82
CA VAL A 81 -3.08 3.28 19.12
C VAL A 81 -2.94 4.77 18.73
N LEU A 82 -1.73 5.32 18.75
CA LEU A 82 -1.45 6.69 18.32
C LEU A 82 -1.74 6.94 16.82
N TYR A 83 -2.02 5.88 16.05
CA TYR A 83 -2.30 5.93 14.62
C TYR A 83 -3.75 5.54 14.29
N GLY A 84 -4.64 5.50 15.28
CA GLY A 84 -6.07 5.24 15.13
C GLY A 84 -6.43 3.77 15.33
N ASN A 85 -7.36 3.26 14.52
CA ASN A 85 -7.83 1.87 14.57
C ASN A 85 -6.76 0.89 14.06
N ALA A 86 -5.76 0.61 14.89
CA ALA A 86 -4.53 -0.11 14.56
C ALA A 86 -4.22 -1.23 15.57
N ALA A 87 -5.23 -2.03 15.94
CA ALA A 87 -5.15 -3.00 17.04
C ALA A 87 -3.96 -3.98 16.95
N GLY A 88 -3.59 -4.42 15.74
CA GLY A 88 -2.46 -5.32 15.50
C GLY A 88 -1.11 -4.63 15.38
N GLY A 89 -1.09 -3.35 15.02
CA GLY A 89 0.12 -2.60 14.72
C GLY A 89 -0.05 -1.62 13.56
N VAL A 90 1.04 -0.92 13.25
CA VAL A 90 1.16 -0.01 12.11
C VAL A 90 2.29 -0.47 11.20
N ILE A 91 2.05 -0.50 9.90
CA ILE A 91 3.07 -0.63 8.87
C ILE A 91 3.13 0.71 8.15
N SER A 92 4.22 1.45 8.33
CA SER A 92 4.45 2.73 7.65
C SER A 92 5.43 2.52 6.51
N VAL A 93 5.00 2.81 5.30
CA VAL A 93 5.84 2.78 4.10
C VAL A 93 6.13 4.22 3.71
N ASP A 94 7.40 4.61 3.79
CA ASP A 94 7.88 5.88 3.27
C ASP A 94 8.43 5.63 1.88
N THR A 95 7.99 6.42 0.90
CA THR A 95 8.55 6.39 -0.45
C THR A 95 9.95 7.00 -0.46
N ARG A 96 10.74 6.69 -1.49
CA ARG A 96 12.09 7.22 -1.65
C ARG A 96 12.07 8.75 -1.58
N GLU A 97 13.02 9.31 -0.83
CA GLU A 97 13.17 10.76 -0.80
C GLU A 97 13.78 11.26 -2.11
N PRO A 98 13.38 12.46 -2.58
CA PRO A 98 14.04 13.10 -3.72
C PRO A 98 15.56 13.19 -3.51
N PRO A 99 16.38 12.75 -4.48
CA PRO A 99 17.83 12.79 -4.37
C PRO A 99 18.37 14.23 -4.40
N ARG A 100 19.59 14.43 -3.87
CA ARG A 100 20.24 15.75 -3.86
C ARG A 100 20.58 16.26 -5.27
N ALA A 101 21.03 15.36 -6.14
CA ALA A 101 21.28 15.63 -7.55
C ALA A 101 20.15 15.06 -8.41
N GLY A 102 20.01 15.54 -9.65
CA GLY A 102 19.03 15.00 -10.58
C GLY A 102 19.30 13.53 -10.91
N ILE A 103 18.26 12.71 -10.96
CA ILE A 103 18.36 11.30 -11.35
C ILE A 103 17.40 10.97 -12.49
N ALA A 104 17.79 9.98 -13.29
CA ALA A 104 16.94 9.26 -14.21
C ALA A 104 17.35 7.78 -14.16
N GLU A 105 16.47 6.92 -13.66
CA GLU A 105 16.74 5.51 -13.46
C GLU A 105 15.68 4.67 -14.18
N GLY A 106 16.13 3.62 -14.86
CA GLY A 106 15.26 2.61 -15.47
C GLY A 106 15.60 1.23 -14.89
N ARG A 107 14.59 0.46 -14.50
CA ARG A 107 14.76 -0.92 -14.06
C ARG A 107 13.82 -1.83 -14.81
N VAL A 108 14.38 -2.94 -15.30
CA VAL A 108 13.63 -4.02 -15.93
C VAL A 108 13.88 -5.29 -15.10
N LEU A 109 12.81 -5.99 -14.76
CA LEU A 109 12.87 -7.28 -14.11
C LEU A 109 12.01 -8.25 -14.91
N ALA A 110 12.60 -9.37 -15.29
CA ALA A 110 11.93 -10.45 -15.99
C ALA A 110 12.13 -11.75 -15.22
N GLY A 111 11.12 -12.63 -15.25
CA GLY A 111 11.18 -13.92 -14.59
C GLY A 111 10.17 -14.90 -15.18
N ASP A 112 10.38 -16.16 -14.88
CA ASP A 112 9.51 -17.28 -15.23
C ASP A 112 9.21 -18.08 -13.94
N TYR A 113 8.14 -18.86 -13.98
CA TYR A 113 7.70 -19.71 -12.88
C TYR A 113 8.32 -21.12 -12.87
N GLY A 114 9.12 -21.48 -13.88
CA GLY A 114 9.82 -22.77 -13.95
C GLY A 114 8.89 -23.96 -14.23
N THR A 115 7.74 -23.72 -14.88
CA THR A 115 6.75 -24.74 -15.24
C THR A 115 6.75 -25.02 -16.74
N ASP A 116 6.33 -26.22 -17.15
CA ASP A 116 6.10 -26.53 -18.57
C ASP A 116 5.01 -25.65 -19.22
N GLU A 117 4.14 -25.03 -18.40
CA GLU A 117 3.24 -23.95 -18.82
C GLU A 117 4.02 -22.61 -18.84
N LEU A 118 4.10 -21.97 -20.01
CA LEU A 118 4.75 -20.66 -20.25
C LEU A 118 4.08 -19.55 -19.42
N GLY A 119 4.58 -19.30 -18.21
CA GLY A 119 4.18 -18.16 -17.39
C GLY A 119 5.35 -17.20 -17.21
N ALA A 120 5.24 -15.98 -17.70
CA ALA A 120 6.27 -14.95 -17.54
C ALA A 120 5.83 -13.83 -16.59
N LEU A 121 6.82 -13.13 -16.06
CA LEU A 121 6.69 -11.87 -15.35
C LEU A 121 7.59 -10.85 -16.04
N ALA A 122 7.06 -9.66 -16.31
CA ALA A 122 7.84 -8.51 -16.74
C ALA A 122 7.45 -7.28 -15.91
N ARG A 123 8.44 -6.58 -15.38
CA ARG A 123 8.26 -5.32 -14.65
C ARG A 123 9.20 -4.26 -15.20
N PHE A 124 8.62 -3.10 -15.51
CA PHE A 124 9.33 -1.91 -15.92
C PHE A 124 9.12 -0.83 -14.86
N GLU A 125 10.18 -0.07 -14.58
CA GLU A 125 10.16 1.04 -13.63
C GLU A 125 11.01 2.17 -14.19
N ALA A 126 10.47 3.39 -14.14
CA ALA A 126 11.19 4.60 -14.51
C ALA A 126 11.07 5.61 -13.37
N THR A 127 12.20 6.16 -12.92
CA THR A 127 12.24 7.14 -11.83
C THR A 127 12.97 8.40 -12.29
N VAL A 128 12.37 9.56 -12.04
CA VAL A 128 13.02 10.86 -12.24
C VAL A 128 12.89 11.72 -11.00
N GLY A 129 13.91 12.48 -10.67
CA GLY A 129 13.87 13.33 -9.50
C GLY A 129 14.92 14.43 -9.52
N LYS A 130 14.73 15.41 -8.66
CA LYS A 130 15.65 16.55 -8.47
C LYS A 130 15.59 17.03 -7.01
N GLY A 131 16.73 17.47 -6.49
CA GLY A 131 16.87 18.07 -5.17
C GLY A 131 16.91 19.60 -5.18
N GLY A 132 16.93 20.19 -3.98
CA GLY A 132 16.94 21.63 -3.74
C GLY A 132 15.88 22.03 -2.71
N GLU A 133 15.56 23.33 -2.64
CA GLU A 133 14.45 23.85 -1.84
C GLU A 133 13.12 23.25 -2.27
N THR A 134 12.93 23.10 -3.59
CA THR A 134 11.87 22.31 -4.19
C THR A 134 12.48 21.04 -4.75
N SER A 135 12.09 19.92 -4.17
CA SER A 135 12.59 18.60 -4.52
C SER A 135 11.44 17.69 -4.91
N TYR A 136 11.63 16.83 -5.91
CA TYR A 136 10.61 15.90 -6.36
C TYR A 136 11.18 14.55 -6.75
N LEU A 137 10.33 13.54 -6.68
CA LEU A 137 10.58 12.19 -7.18
C LEU A 137 9.29 11.67 -7.81
N VAL A 138 9.38 11.14 -9.02
CA VAL A 138 8.28 10.50 -9.72
C VAL A 138 8.74 9.13 -10.16
N THR A 139 7.99 8.09 -9.78
CA THR A 139 8.21 6.70 -10.14
C THR A 139 6.98 6.20 -10.89
N ALA A 140 7.16 5.76 -12.13
CA ALA A 140 6.15 5.03 -12.88
C ALA A 140 6.56 3.56 -12.96
N SER A 141 5.60 2.66 -12.82
CA SER A 141 5.84 1.23 -12.95
C SER A 141 4.76 0.52 -13.74
N HIS A 142 5.16 -0.54 -14.43
CA HIS A 142 4.25 -1.45 -15.11
C HIS A 142 4.65 -2.89 -14.79
N LEU A 143 3.66 -3.71 -14.46
CA LEU A 143 3.79 -5.14 -14.21
C LEU A 143 2.85 -5.87 -15.16
N ASP A 144 3.40 -6.82 -15.92
CA ASP A 144 2.66 -7.83 -16.65
C ASP A 144 3.04 -9.21 -16.11
N LEU A 145 2.03 -10.05 -15.88
CA LEU A 145 2.14 -11.32 -15.19
C LEU A 145 1.17 -12.32 -15.80
N ASP A 146 1.66 -13.45 -16.28
CA ASP A 146 0.80 -14.55 -16.73
C ASP A 146 0.25 -15.39 -15.56
N GLY A 147 1.05 -15.48 -14.49
CA GLY A 147 0.73 -16.20 -13.26
C GLY A 147 1.14 -17.68 -13.31
N TYR A 148 1.43 -18.25 -12.13
CA TYR A 148 1.81 -19.67 -11.98
C TYR A 148 0.68 -20.64 -12.32
N ARG A 149 -0.57 -20.25 -12.00
CA ARG A 149 -1.76 -21.06 -12.23
C ARG A 149 -2.50 -20.55 -13.45
N ARG A 150 -3.19 -21.43 -14.16
CA ARG A 150 -4.16 -21.04 -15.18
C ARG A 150 -5.14 -20.02 -14.59
N HIS A 151 -5.55 -19.03 -15.38
CA HIS A 151 -6.47 -17.97 -14.94
C HIS A 151 -5.95 -17.16 -13.73
N SER A 152 -4.65 -16.85 -13.72
CA SER A 152 -4.00 -16.04 -12.68
C SER A 152 -3.24 -14.85 -13.24
N ALA A 153 -3.51 -14.47 -14.49
CA ALA A 153 -2.82 -13.37 -15.14
C ALA A 153 -3.23 -12.02 -14.53
N ALA A 154 -2.29 -11.10 -14.42
CA ALA A 154 -2.53 -9.78 -13.87
C ALA A 154 -1.66 -8.71 -14.53
N ARG A 155 -2.24 -7.52 -14.71
CA ARG A 155 -1.55 -6.33 -15.18
C ARG A 155 -1.77 -5.20 -14.21
N ARG A 156 -0.71 -4.48 -13.88
CA ARG A 156 -0.77 -3.31 -12.99
C ARG A 156 0.13 -2.21 -13.50
N THR A 157 -0.44 -1.02 -13.64
CA THR A 157 0.32 0.21 -13.87
C THR A 157 0.21 1.09 -12.63
N GLY A 158 1.33 1.59 -12.16
CA GLY A 158 1.42 2.46 -10.98
C GLY A 158 2.13 3.77 -11.29
N LEU A 159 1.73 4.81 -10.59
CA LEU A 159 2.40 6.11 -10.56
C LEU A 159 2.51 6.57 -9.10
N ASN A 160 3.72 6.79 -8.64
CA ASN A 160 4.00 7.45 -7.37
C ASN A 160 4.70 8.79 -7.67
N ALA A 161 4.24 9.86 -7.05
CA ALA A 161 4.89 11.16 -7.10
C ALA A 161 4.98 11.75 -5.69
N ARG A 162 6.15 12.26 -5.35
CA ARG A 162 6.42 12.98 -4.12
C ARG A 162 7.08 14.30 -4.46
N LEU A 163 6.50 15.39 -4.00
CA LEU A 163 7.04 16.75 -4.09
C LEU A 163 7.23 17.28 -2.68
N ARG A 164 8.40 17.82 -2.36
CA ARG A 164 8.67 18.51 -1.11
C ARG A 164 9.22 19.90 -1.41
N HIS A 165 8.61 20.92 -0.79
CA HIS A 165 9.07 22.30 -0.86
C HIS A 165 9.36 22.81 0.55
N ALA A 166 10.57 23.32 0.78
CA ALA A 166 10.98 23.96 2.03
C ALA A 166 11.02 25.48 1.84
N PRO A 167 9.95 26.22 2.23
CA PRO A 167 9.90 27.67 2.04
C PRO A 167 10.83 28.43 2.99
N ASP A 168 11.19 27.82 4.13
CA ASP A 168 12.11 28.34 5.13
C ASP A 168 12.84 27.17 5.83
N GLU A 169 13.78 27.46 6.74
CA GLU A 169 14.55 26.44 7.45
C GLU A 169 13.72 25.64 8.47
N ASP A 170 12.60 26.21 8.92
CA ASP A 170 11.78 25.64 10.00
C ASP A 170 10.58 24.85 9.48
N SER A 171 10.27 24.92 8.20
CA SER A 171 9.08 24.30 7.64
C SER A 171 9.27 23.66 6.28
N TYR A 172 8.38 22.71 5.98
CA TYR A 172 8.28 22.14 4.67
C TYR A 172 6.85 21.67 4.38
N VAL A 173 6.48 21.75 3.11
CA VAL A 173 5.27 21.16 2.55
C VAL A 173 5.67 19.91 1.79
N THR A 174 4.93 18.82 1.94
CA THR A 174 5.06 17.61 1.12
C THR A 174 3.72 17.28 0.49
N VAL A 175 3.72 17.15 -0.84
CA VAL A 175 2.58 16.66 -1.62
C VAL A 175 2.94 15.27 -2.13
N VAL A 176 2.03 14.31 -1.95
CA VAL A 176 2.18 12.97 -2.50
C VAL A 176 0.97 12.59 -3.32
N VAL A 177 1.21 11.85 -4.39
CA VAL A 177 0.19 11.27 -5.27
C VAL A 177 0.58 9.82 -5.54
N ASN A 178 -0.37 8.92 -5.35
CA ASN A 178 -0.25 7.49 -5.64
C ASN A 178 -1.45 7.08 -6.49
N ALA A 179 -1.22 6.65 -7.72
CA ALA A 179 -2.24 6.15 -8.60
C ALA A 179 -1.90 4.71 -9.03
N ALA A 180 -2.92 3.87 -9.13
CA ALA A 180 -2.78 2.51 -9.65
C ALA A 180 -3.98 2.16 -10.53
N ALA A 181 -3.68 1.54 -11.67
CA ALA A 181 -4.66 0.93 -12.55
C ALA A 181 -4.31 -0.56 -12.69
N VAL A 182 -5.27 -1.41 -12.38
CA VAL A 182 -5.25 -2.85 -12.56
C VAL A 182 -6.36 -3.18 -13.54
N PRO A 183 -6.13 -3.09 -14.86
CA PRO A 183 -7.15 -3.41 -15.86
C PRO A 183 -7.47 -4.91 -15.90
N GLN A 184 -6.65 -5.74 -15.27
CA GLN A 184 -6.83 -7.18 -15.21
C GLN A 184 -6.12 -7.74 -13.99
N ALA A 185 -6.84 -8.45 -13.13
CA ALA A 185 -6.28 -9.39 -12.16
C ALA A 185 -7.20 -10.60 -12.07
N GLN A 186 -6.82 -11.70 -12.71
CA GLN A 186 -7.61 -12.94 -12.70
C GLN A 186 -7.44 -13.67 -11.37
N SER A 187 -8.50 -14.36 -10.96
CA SER A 187 -8.53 -15.12 -9.72
C SER A 187 -8.74 -16.61 -10.00
N PRO A 188 -7.70 -17.46 -9.89
CA PRO A 188 -7.79 -18.89 -10.22
C PRO A 188 -8.64 -19.70 -9.24
N GLY A 189 -9.08 -19.10 -8.13
CA GLY A 189 -9.86 -19.77 -7.09
C GLY A 189 -9.04 -20.73 -6.22
N SER A 190 -9.63 -21.19 -5.12
CA SER A 190 -9.02 -22.24 -4.28
C SER A 190 -9.31 -23.61 -4.88
N VAL A 191 -8.40 -24.57 -4.67
CA VAL A 191 -8.59 -25.98 -5.09
C VAL A 191 -8.49 -26.92 -3.90
N PRO A 192 -9.18 -28.08 -3.93
CA PRO A 192 -8.99 -29.15 -2.96
C PRO A 192 -7.53 -29.64 -2.88
N ALA A 193 -7.14 -30.15 -1.71
CA ALA A 193 -5.75 -30.55 -1.45
C ALA A 193 -5.26 -31.71 -2.33
N ASP A 194 -6.13 -32.67 -2.64
CA ASP A 194 -5.86 -33.77 -3.57
C ASP A 194 -5.57 -33.27 -4.99
N THR A 195 -6.30 -32.25 -5.45
CA THR A 195 -6.11 -31.61 -6.75
C THR A 195 -4.76 -30.88 -6.81
N LEU A 196 -4.37 -30.19 -5.73
CA LEU A 196 -3.08 -29.49 -5.64
C LEU A 196 -1.89 -30.44 -5.82
N LEU A 197 -1.96 -31.65 -5.26
CA LEU A 197 -0.86 -32.63 -5.32
C LEU A 197 -0.60 -33.18 -6.73
N VAL A 198 -1.63 -33.23 -7.58
CA VAL A 198 -1.54 -33.84 -8.92
C VAL A 198 -1.55 -32.81 -10.06
N ALA A 199 -2.13 -31.63 -9.85
CA ALA A 199 -2.27 -30.59 -10.85
C ALA A 199 -2.15 -29.19 -10.22
N PRO A 200 -0.96 -28.79 -9.74
CA PRO A 200 -0.78 -27.59 -8.94
C PRO A 200 -1.08 -26.28 -9.69
N THR A 201 -0.98 -26.28 -11.02
CA THR A 201 -1.29 -25.11 -11.86
C THR A 201 -2.78 -24.97 -12.22
N ARG A 202 -3.63 -25.93 -11.81
CA ARG A 202 -5.07 -25.95 -12.16
C ARG A 202 -5.82 -24.79 -11.50
N ALA A 203 -6.62 -24.06 -12.26
CA ALA A 203 -7.67 -23.17 -11.74
C ALA A 203 -8.98 -23.91 -11.47
N TRP A 204 -9.78 -23.39 -10.54
CA TRP A 204 -11.12 -23.89 -10.29
C TRP A 204 -12.04 -23.61 -11.50
N PRO A 205 -12.78 -24.60 -12.03
CA PRO A 205 -13.55 -24.44 -13.28
C PRO A 205 -14.52 -23.26 -13.25
N THR A 206 -15.29 -23.11 -12.17
CA THR A 206 -16.27 -22.02 -12.04
C THR A 206 -15.61 -20.66 -12.16
N ASN A 207 -14.42 -20.47 -11.57
CA ASN A 207 -13.68 -19.20 -11.67
C ASN A 207 -13.33 -18.86 -13.12
N VAL A 208 -12.91 -19.86 -13.90
CA VAL A 208 -12.59 -19.66 -15.32
C VAL A 208 -13.86 -19.34 -16.13
N GLU A 209 -14.93 -20.10 -15.90
CA GLU A 209 -16.23 -19.95 -16.58
C GLU A 209 -16.85 -18.57 -16.34
N THR A 210 -16.81 -18.08 -15.10
CA THR A 210 -17.34 -16.76 -14.71
C THR A 210 -16.34 -15.62 -14.89
N LYS A 211 -15.14 -15.91 -15.43
CA LYS A 211 -14.04 -14.93 -15.59
C LYS A 211 -13.72 -14.19 -14.29
N SER A 212 -13.62 -14.93 -13.19
CA SER A 212 -13.45 -14.33 -11.87
C SER A 212 -12.15 -13.55 -11.74
N GLY A 213 -12.22 -12.38 -11.12
CA GLY A 213 -11.10 -11.47 -11.00
C GLY A 213 -11.55 -10.07 -10.64
N GLU A 214 -10.58 -9.17 -10.52
CA GLU A 214 -10.81 -7.77 -10.21
C GLU A 214 -10.22 -6.86 -11.30
N GLN A 215 -10.90 -5.74 -11.53
CA GLN A 215 -10.35 -4.55 -12.18
C GLN A 215 -10.44 -3.39 -11.20
N VAL A 216 -9.36 -2.63 -11.07
CA VAL A 216 -9.26 -1.56 -10.07
C VAL A 216 -8.64 -0.32 -10.66
N GLU A 217 -9.27 0.81 -10.42
CA GLU A 217 -8.64 2.11 -10.54
C GLU A 217 -8.62 2.77 -9.16
N GLN A 218 -7.46 3.26 -8.74
CA GLN A 218 -7.32 3.89 -7.45
C GLN A 218 -6.38 5.09 -7.54
N LEU A 219 -6.81 6.20 -6.95
CA LEU A 219 -6.02 7.41 -6.79
C LEU A 219 -6.01 7.77 -5.30
N GLN A 220 -4.84 8.14 -4.79
CA GLN A 220 -4.66 8.68 -3.46
C GLN A 220 -3.76 9.90 -3.56
N ALA A 221 -4.14 10.98 -2.90
CA ALA A 221 -3.33 12.19 -2.84
C ALA A 221 -3.39 12.77 -1.43
N GLY A 222 -2.33 13.48 -1.05
CA GLY A 222 -2.38 14.30 0.15
C GLY A 222 -1.27 15.32 0.21
N ILE A 223 -1.49 16.25 1.11
CA ILE A 223 -0.60 17.37 1.40
C ILE A 223 -0.35 17.37 2.90
N SER A 224 0.92 17.51 3.27
CA SER A 224 1.34 17.69 4.65
C SER A 224 2.16 18.96 4.79
N TYR A 225 1.96 19.67 5.89
CA TYR A 225 2.76 20.81 6.30
C TYR A 225 3.37 20.51 7.65
N VAL A 226 4.67 20.70 7.75
CA VAL A 226 5.42 20.54 9.00
C VAL A 226 6.12 21.83 9.32
N ARG A 227 5.99 22.30 10.56
CA ARG A 227 6.70 23.49 11.06
C ARG A 227 7.28 23.23 12.44
N ARG A 228 8.55 23.61 12.63
CA ARG A 228 9.20 23.69 13.94
C ARG A 228 8.88 25.04 14.59
N LEU A 229 8.49 24.99 15.86
CA LEU A 229 8.09 26.12 16.69
C LEU A 229 8.83 26.00 18.03
N GLY A 230 10.13 26.27 18.00
CA GLY A 230 11.02 26.04 19.14
C GLY A 230 11.09 24.56 19.52
N VAL A 231 10.66 24.24 20.74
CA VAL A 231 10.60 22.86 21.27
C VAL A 231 9.41 22.05 20.74
N HIS A 232 8.52 22.68 19.99
CA HIS A 232 7.33 22.07 19.41
C HIS A 232 7.50 21.83 17.91
N ARG A 233 6.84 20.79 17.41
CA ARG A 233 6.67 20.49 16.00
C ARG A 233 5.18 20.34 15.71
N LEU A 234 4.69 21.16 14.79
CA LEU A 234 3.34 21.07 14.26
C LEU A 234 3.36 20.25 12.97
N ASP A 235 2.53 19.21 12.90
CA ASP A 235 2.29 18.40 11.71
C ASP A 235 0.81 18.55 11.32
N LEU A 236 0.53 19.06 10.13
CA LEU A 236 -0.81 19.15 9.54
C LEU A 236 -0.86 18.29 8.29
N THR A 237 -1.93 17.54 8.06
CA THR A 237 -2.09 16.71 6.87
C THR A 237 -3.54 16.70 6.42
N ALA A 238 -3.76 16.83 5.12
CA ALA A 238 -5.04 16.63 4.46
C ALA A 238 -4.86 15.61 3.34
N TYR A 239 -5.77 14.66 3.22
CA TYR A 239 -5.65 13.59 2.23
C TYR A 239 -7.01 13.13 1.72
N GLY A 240 -6.99 12.50 0.54
CA GLY A 240 -8.15 11.89 -0.10
C GLY A 240 -7.74 10.70 -0.95
N ALA A 241 -8.66 9.76 -1.11
CA ALA A 241 -8.53 8.60 -1.98
C ALA A 241 -9.86 8.29 -2.67
N GLY A 242 -9.79 7.97 -3.95
CA GLY A 242 -10.88 7.45 -4.75
C GLY A 242 -10.53 6.05 -5.26
N ARG A 243 -11.50 5.15 -5.29
CA ARG A 243 -11.36 3.79 -5.84
C ARG A 243 -12.60 3.41 -6.63
N ALA A 244 -12.39 2.88 -7.83
CA ALA A 244 -13.37 2.12 -8.59
C ALA A 244 -12.92 0.66 -8.62
N LEU A 245 -13.83 -0.26 -8.38
CA LEU A 245 -13.58 -1.69 -8.37
C LEU A 245 -14.73 -2.40 -9.08
N ASP A 246 -14.37 -3.20 -10.08
CA ASP A 246 -15.23 -4.21 -10.68
C ASP A 246 -14.69 -5.58 -10.26
N ASN A 247 -15.50 -6.37 -9.57
CA ASN A 247 -15.10 -7.68 -9.07
C ASN A 247 -16.07 -8.76 -9.54
N ALA A 248 -15.63 -9.55 -10.51
CA ALA A 248 -16.32 -10.75 -10.94
C ALA A 248 -15.99 -11.89 -9.98
N LEU A 249 -16.99 -12.38 -9.26
CA LEU A 249 -16.89 -13.54 -8.38
C LEU A 249 -17.60 -14.74 -9.03
N PRO A 250 -17.31 -15.98 -8.59
CA PRO A 250 -17.99 -17.17 -9.10
C PRO A 250 -19.51 -17.19 -8.94
N PHE A 251 -20.05 -16.33 -8.07
CA PHE A 251 -21.47 -16.32 -7.67
C PHE A 251 -22.12 -14.93 -7.74
N ALA A 252 -21.36 -13.87 -8.06
CA ALA A 252 -21.84 -12.50 -8.07
C ALA A 252 -20.92 -11.60 -8.89
N PHE A 253 -21.40 -10.42 -9.26
CA PHE A 253 -20.58 -9.32 -9.76
C PHE A 253 -20.76 -8.14 -8.80
N ILE A 254 -19.65 -7.56 -8.35
CA ILE A 254 -19.67 -6.43 -7.40
C ILE A 254 -19.04 -5.22 -8.09
N GLU A 255 -19.79 -4.12 -8.15
CA GLU A 255 -19.25 -2.81 -8.49
C GLU A 255 -19.14 -1.96 -7.22
N LEU A 256 -17.99 -1.35 -7.01
CA LEU A 256 -17.74 -0.47 -5.87
C LEU A 256 -17.09 0.84 -6.32
N GLY A 257 -17.81 1.94 -6.11
CA GLY A 257 -17.26 3.28 -6.06
C GLY A 257 -16.99 3.66 -4.60
N ARG A 258 -15.76 4.06 -4.28
CA ARG A 258 -15.38 4.43 -2.92
C ARG A 258 -14.62 5.74 -2.91
N TRP A 259 -14.99 6.61 -1.98
CA TRP A 259 -14.27 7.83 -1.64
C TRP A 259 -13.97 7.84 -0.16
N ALA A 260 -12.74 8.18 0.20
CA ALA A 260 -12.34 8.38 1.57
C ALA A 260 -11.38 9.57 1.67
N GLY A 261 -11.31 10.19 2.84
CA GLY A 261 -10.41 11.29 3.08
C GLY A 261 -10.39 11.69 4.53
N GLY A 262 -9.46 12.57 4.87
CA GLY A 262 -9.33 13.00 6.25
C GLY A 262 -8.38 14.17 6.45
N LEU A 263 -8.41 14.66 7.69
CA LEU A 263 -7.58 15.72 8.21
C LEU A 263 -6.90 15.23 9.49
N ARG A 264 -5.59 15.42 9.58
CA ARG A 264 -4.81 15.14 10.77
C ARG A 264 -4.06 16.38 11.21
N ALA A 265 -4.10 16.67 12.50
CA ALA A 265 -3.25 17.66 13.13
C ALA A 265 -2.56 17.02 14.34
N ALA A 266 -1.25 17.22 14.48
CA ALA A 266 -0.51 16.76 15.64
C ALA A 266 0.52 17.80 16.08
N VAL A 267 0.69 17.94 17.38
CA VAL A 267 1.77 18.70 18.01
C VAL A 267 2.63 17.72 18.79
N ARG A 268 3.92 17.71 18.46
CA ARG A 268 4.94 16.91 19.15
C ARG A 268 5.87 17.86 19.87
N SER A 269 6.10 17.64 21.16
CA SER A 269 6.97 18.48 21.99
C SER A 269 8.11 17.65 22.53
N HIS A 270 9.33 18.19 22.44
CA HIS A 270 10.51 17.62 23.08
C HIS A 270 10.93 18.56 24.21
N LEU A 271 10.69 18.12 25.44
CA LEU A 271 10.92 18.90 26.65
C LEU A 271 11.99 18.22 27.51
N GLU A 272 12.69 18.99 28.35
CA GLU A 272 13.67 18.45 29.29
C GLU A 272 13.41 18.91 30.74
N PRO A 273 12.24 18.63 31.32
CA PRO A 273 11.99 18.97 32.72
C PRO A 273 12.96 18.20 33.63
N LEU A 274 13.64 18.92 34.52
CA LEU A 274 14.63 18.37 35.45
C LEU A 274 15.79 17.61 34.76
N GLY A 275 16.15 18.02 33.53
CA GLY A 275 17.24 17.41 32.76
C GLY A 275 16.92 16.00 32.24
N ARG A 276 15.65 15.61 32.18
CA ARG A 276 15.20 14.33 31.62
C ARG A 276 14.37 14.54 30.37
N PRO A 277 14.63 13.81 29.27
CA PRO A 277 13.87 13.96 28.04
C PRO A 277 12.43 13.48 28.23
N LEU A 278 11.48 14.34 27.89
CA LEU A 278 10.05 14.08 27.86
C LEU A 278 9.51 14.37 26.45
N HIS A 279 8.93 13.35 25.83
CA HIS A 279 8.26 13.47 24.54
C HIS A 279 6.74 13.49 24.76
N LEU A 280 6.10 14.59 24.40
CA LEU A 280 4.64 14.71 24.44
C LEU A 280 4.09 14.77 23.02
N THR A 281 3.05 14.01 22.75
CA THR A 281 2.32 14.07 21.47
C THR A 281 0.84 14.26 21.77
N ALA A 282 0.24 15.28 21.19
CA ALA A 282 -1.20 15.50 21.18
C ALA A 282 -1.66 15.66 19.73
N GLY A 283 -2.81 15.12 19.36
CA GLY A 283 -3.29 15.20 18.00
C GLY A 283 -4.77 14.89 17.86
N LEU A 284 -5.29 15.20 16.68
CA LEU A 284 -6.66 14.99 16.26
C LEU A 284 -6.66 14.43 14.84
N ASP A 285 -7.49 13.42 14.61
CA ASP A 285 -7.67 12.77 13.31
C ASP A 285 -9.17 12.73 13.01
N LEU A 286 -9.54 13.18 11.81
CA LEU A 286 -10.90 13.18 11.30
C LEU A 286 -10.90 12.44 9.97
N GLU A 287 -11.65 11.35 9.90
CA GLU A 287 -11.69 10.51 8.70
C GLU A 287 -13.13 10.30 8.27
N HIS A 288 -13.36 10.29 6.97
CA HIS A 288 -14.65 10.03 6.35
C HIS A 288 -14.48 9.04 5.21
N GLN A 289 -15.47 8.17 5.04
CA GLN A 289 -15.56 7.21 3.95
C GLN A 289 -17.00 7.12 3.47
N ARG A 290 -17.16 7.02 2.14
CA ARG A 290 -18.41 6.71 1.46
C ARG A 290 -18.17 5.61 0.44
N ASP A 291 -19.07 4.63 0.45
CA ASP A 291 -19.11 3.54 -0.50
C ASP A 291 -20.45 3.56 -1.24
N ASP A 292 -20.41 3.55 -2.57
CA ASP A 292 -21.55 3.27 -3.43
C ASP A 292 -21.34 1.86 -4.03
N ARG A 293 -22.22 0.91 -3.70
CA ARG A 293 -22.12 -0.50 -4.11
C ARG A 293 -23.31 -0.92 -4.95
N ARG A 294 -23.09 -1.72 -5.98
CA ARG A 294 -24.13 -2.34 -6.80
C ARG A 294 -23.88 -3.84 -6.95
#